data_AF-A0A7C3HDE0-F1
#
_entry.id   AF-A0A7C3HDE0-F1
#
_cell.length_a   1.000
_cell.length_b   1.000
_cell.length_c   1.000
_cell.angle_alpha   90.00
_cell.angle_beta   90.00
_cell.angle_gamma   90.00
#
_symmetry.space_group_name_H-M   'P 1'
#
loop_
_entity.id
_entity.type
_entity.pdbx_description
1 polymer ?
#
loop_
_entity_poly.entity_id
_entity_poly.type
_entity_poly.pdbx_seq_one_letter_code
_entity_poly.pdbx_strand_id
1 'polypeptide(L)'
;RAIFEAVVQVAKKGKKVIPEVMIPLIGSVEELQHQKEIVKRVAEEVLEKAGMKNQKYLIGTMIEIPRAALTADRVAQEAEFFSFGTNDLTQTTLGLSRDDYTKFSKDYEEKKIFKADPFAVIDREGVGKLIQMAVEQGRKTRPDLEVGICGEHGGEPSSVEFCYNIGMDYVSCSPYRVPIARLAAAQAAIAKESGLAGETSRTA
;
A
#
# COMPACT_ATOMS: atom_id res chain seq x y z
N ARG A 1 -19.47 2.32 11.46
CA ARG A 1 -20.09 1.98 12.77
C ARG A 1 -19.52 0.67 13.32
N ALA A 2 -19.67 -0.46 12.60
CA ALA A 2 -19.18 -1.78 13.04
C ALA A 2 -17.73 -1.79 13.56
N ILE A 3 -16.79 -1.16 12.84
CA ILE A 3 -15.38 -1.04 13.25
C ILE A 3 -15.25 -0.46 14.67
N PHE A 4 -15.89 0.68 14.93
CA PHE A 4 -15.75 1.39 16.20
C PHE A 4 -16.53 0.73 17.35
N GLU A 5 -17.65 0.07 17.07
CA GLU A 5 -18.34 -0.73 18.08
C GLU A 5 -17.49 -1.93 18.51
N ALA A 6 -16.82 -2.59 17.57
CA ALA A 6 -15.87 -3.66 17.88
C ALA A 6 -14.68 -3.13 18.70
N VAL A 7 -14.14 -1.96 18.37
CA VAL A 7 -13.07 -1.30 19.14
C VAL A 7 -13.51 -1.07 20.58
N VAL A 8 -14.73 -0.55 20.80
CA VAL A 8 -15.29 -0.35 22.15
C VAL A 8 -15.41 -1.68 22.90
N GLN A 9 -15.93 -2.73 22.26
CA GLN A 9 -16.08 -4.04 22.89
C GLN A 9 -14.73 -4.66 23.29
N VAL A 10 -13.72 -4.53 22.44
CA VAL A 10 -12.38 -5.07 22.70
C VAL A 10 -11.64 -4.25 23.76
N ALA A 11 -11.77 -2.92 23.73
CA ALA A 11 -11.19 -2.03 24.72
C ALA A 11 -11.76 -2.26 26.13
N LYS A 12 -13.08 -2.51 26.24
CA LYS A 12 -13.72 -2.88 27.52
C LYS A 12 -13.20 -4.20 28.10
N LYS A 13 -12.58 -5.05 27.28
CA LYS A 13 -11.89 -6.28 27.73
C LYS A 13 -10.42 -6.01 28.13
N GLY A 14 -10.00 -4.74 28.25
CA GLY A 14 -8.66 -4.35 28.64
C GLY A 14 -7.61 -4.48 27.54
N LYS A 15 -8.01 -4.68 26.27
CA LYS A 15 -7.09 -4.80 25.14
C LYS A 15 -6.95 -3.46 24.41
N LYS A 16 -5.70 -3.05 24.14
CA LYS A 16 -5.42 -1.87 23.31
C LYS A 16 -5.64 -2.20 21.84
N VAL A 17 -6.39 -1.36 21.14
CA VAL A 17 -6.64 -1.45 19.69
C VAL A 17 -6.46 -0.06 19.10
N ILE A 18 -5.84 0.03 17.93
CA ILE A 18 -5.76 1.26 17.12
C ILE A 18 -6.29 0.86 15.74
N PRO A 19 -7.54 1.19 15.40
CA PRO A 19 -8.08 0.86 14.10
C PRO A 19 -7.56 1.84 13.03
N GLU A 20 -7.22 1.30 11.88
CA GLU A 20 -6.92 2.04 10.66
C GLU A 20 -8.09 1.83 9.68
N VAL A 21 -8.69 2.93 9.22
CA VAL A 21 -9.78 2.90 8.25
C VAL A 21 -9.24 3.40 6.92
N MET A 22 -9.19 2.51 5.94
CA MET A 22 -8.66 2.81 4.61
C MET A 22 -9.79 3.02 3.60
N ILE A 23 -9.75 4.13 2.88
CA ILE A 23 -10.68 4.42 1.79
C ILE A 23 -10.08 3.92 0.46
N PRO A 24 -10.76 3.02 -0.28
CA PRO A 24 -10.28 2.48 -1.54
C PRO A 24 -10.63 3.39 -2.74
N LEU A 25 -9.98 3.14 -3.87
CA LEU A 25 -10.29 3.62 -5.22
C LEU A 25 -10.46 5.15 -5.36
N ILE A 26 -9.84 5.93 -4.49
CA ILE A 26 -9.86 7.39 -4.66
C ILE A 26 -8.99 7.76 -5.87
N GLY A 27 -9.48 8.71 -6.68
CA GLY A 27 -8.71 9.36 -7.74
C GLY A 27 -8.37 10.82 -7.41
N SER A 28 -8.99 11.37 -6.37
CA SER A 28 -8.91 12.78 -5.97
C SER A 28 -8.94 12.95 -4.45
N VAL A 29 -8.42 14.08 -3.96
CA VAL A 29 -8.45 14.39 -2.52
C VAL A 29 -9.87 14.65 -2.03
N GLU A 30 -10.73 15.19 -2.91
CA GLU A 30 -12.11 15.50 -2.61
C GLU A 30 -12.93 14.23 -2.31
N GLU A 31 -12.68 13.13 -3.04
CA GLU A 31 -13.28 11.82 -2.75
C GLU A 31 -12.85 11.30 -1.36
N LEU A 32 -11.57 11.44 -1.02
CA LEU A 32 -11.05 11.06 0.29
C LEU A 32 -11.67 11.90 1.40
N GLN A 33 -11.75 13.23 1.23
CA GLN A 33 -12.36 14.14 2.20
C GLN A 33 -13.81 13.75 2.50
N HIS A 34 -14.61 13.54 1.45
CA HIS A 34 -16.00 13.14 1.59
C HIS A 34 -16.16 11.84 2.41
N GLN A 35 -15.35 10.81 2.15
CA GLN A 35 -15.42 9.56 2.91
C GLN A 35 -14.87 9.72 4.34
N LYS A 36 -13.79 10.48 4.51
CA LYS A 36 -13.19 10.78 5.82
C LYS A 36 -14.18 11.47 6.75
N GLU A 37 -14.96 12.42 6.25
CA GLU A 37 -16.02 13.08 7.03
C GLU A 37 -17.07 12.09 7.55
N ILE A 38 -17.51 11.16 6.70
CA ILE A 38 -18.47 10.12 7.08
C ILE A 38 -17.88 9.22 8.17
N VAL A 39 -16.63 8.75 7.98
CA VAL A 39 -15.95 7.89 8.96
C VAL A 39 -15.80 8.61 10.29
N LYS A 40 -15.29 9.84 10.27
CA LYS A 40 -15.04 10.66 11.47
C LYS A 40 -16.32 10.90 12.25
N ARG A 41 -17.40 11.34 11.59
CA ARG A 41 -18.70 11.57 12.23
C ARG A 41 -19.22 10.31 12.94
N VAL A 42 -19.13 9.16 12.28
CA VAL A 42 -19.61 7.88 12.86
C VAL A 42 -18.68 7.38 13.97
N ALA A 43 -17.37 7.57 13.84
CA ALA A 43 -16.39 7.24 14.87
C ALA A 43 -16.67 8.04 16.15
N GLU A 44 -16.79 9.36 16.02
CA GLU A 44 -17.05 10.28 17.12
C GLU A 44 -18.36 9.94 17.83
N GLU A 45 -19.45 9.69 17.09
CA GLU A 45 -20.73 9.31 17.67
C GLU A 45 -20.64 8.02 18.52
N VAL A 46 -19.97 6.99 18.01
CA VAL A 46 -19.84 5.70 18.71
C VAL A 46 -18.92 5.82 19.93
N LEU A 47 -17.78 6.49 19.77
CA LEU A 47 -16.77 6.64 20.82
C LEU A 47 -17.26 7.56 21.94
N GLU A 48 -17.99 8.63 21.62
CA GLU A 48 -18.61 9.50 22.62
C GLU A 48 -19.64 8.76 23.47
N LYS A 49 -20.54 8.00 22.85
CA LYS A 49 -21.53 7.16 23.57
C LYS A 49 -20.88 6.14 24.49
N ALA A 50 -19.66 5.69 24.17
CA ALA A 50 -18.90 4.75 24.96
C ALA A 50 -17.98 5.40 26.03
N GLY A 51 -17.93 6.74 26.11
CA GLY A 51 -17.00 7.45 27.00
C GLY A 51 -15.53 7.35 26.58
N MET A 52 -15.25 7.07 25.31
CA MET A 52 -13.94 6.75 24.75
C MET A 52 -13.44 7.81 23.74
N LYS A 53 -13.69 9.10 24.02
CA LYS A 53 -13.34 10.22 23.10
C LYS A 53 -11.86 10.29 22.70
N ASN A 54 -10.96 9.76 23.55
CA ASN A 54 -9.50 9.77 23.32
C ASN A 54 -8.99 8.50 22.61
N GLN A 55 -9.88 7.64 22.12
CA GLN A 55 -9.49 6.45 21.37
C GLN A 55 -8.81 6.85 20.06
N LYS A 56 -7.51 6.55 19.93
CA LYS A 56 -6.76 6.80 18.69
C LYS A 56 -7.28 5.89 17.58
N TYR A 57 -7.44 6.45 16.39
CA TYR A 57 -7.66 5.76 15.12
C TYR A 57 -7.02 6.58 14.01
N LEU A 58 -6.81 5.97 12.85
CA LEU A 58 -6.23 6.61 11.68
C LEU A 58 -7.19 6.46 10.50
N ILE A 59 -7.25 7.48 9.64
CA ILE A 59 -7.92 7.42 8.34
C ILE A 59 -6.89 7.64 7.25
N GLY A 60 -6.74 6.66 6.39
CA GLY A 60 -5.81 6.69 5.26
C GLY A 60 -6.50 6.22 3.99
N THR A 61 -5.70 5.96 2.97
CA THR A 61 -6.26 5.58 1.66
C THR A 61 -5.40 4.58 0.93
N MET A 62 -6.04 3.82 0.05
CA MET A 62 -5.34 3.00 -0.91
C MET A 62 -4.88 3.86 -2.08
N ILE A 63 -3.60 3.78 -2.45
CA ILE A 63 -3.06 4.38 -3.67
C ILE A 63 -3.06 3.31 -4.75
N GLU A 64 -4.16 3.26 -5.50
CA GLU A 64 -4.42 2.23 -6.52
C GLU A 64 -4.94 2.79 -7.85
N ILE A 65 -5.14 4.12 -7.91
CA ILE A 65 -5.48 4.85 -9.13
C ILE A 65 -4.30 5.75 -9.52
N PRO A 66 -3.85 5.78 -10.78
CA PRO A 66 -2.69 6.58 -11.21
C PRO A 66 -2.84 8.06 -10.88
N ARG A 67 -4.06 8.60 -10.97
CA ARG A 67 -4.34 9.99 -10.61
C ARG A 67 -4.06 10.28 -9.13
N ALA A 68 -4.36 9.34 -8.22
CA ALA A 68 -4.06 9.48 -6.80
C ALA A 68 -2.54 9.53 -6.55
N ALA A 69 -1.77 8.72 -7.27
CA ALA A 69 -0.31 8.74 -7.20
C ALA A 69 0.28 10.06 -7.76
N LEU A 70 -0.28 10.55 -8.87
CA LEU A 70 0.15 11.80 -9.51
C LEU A 70 -0.14 13.05 -8.65
N THR A 71 -1.16 13.02 -7.79
CA THR A 71 -1.54 14.10 -6.89
C THR A 71 -1.37 13.73 -5.42
N ALA A 72 -0.40 12.86 -5.12
CA ALA A 72 -0.20 12.30 -3.78
C ALA A 72 0.13 13.36 -2.73
N ASP A 73 0.75 14.48 -3.13
CA ASP A 73 0.98 15.65 -2.28
C ASP A 73 -0.33 16.21 -1.70
N ARG A 74 -1.40 16.30 -2.51
CA ARG A 74 -2.73 16.76 -2.07
C ARG A 74 -3.42 15.69 -1.25
N VAL A 75 -3.36 14.43 -1.67
CA VAL A 75 -3.99 13.31 -0.94
C VAL A 75 -3.41 13.18 0.48
N ALA A 76 -2.10 13.37 0.64
CA ALA A 76 -1.40 13.29 1.94
C ALA A 76 -1.76 14.41 2.93
N GLN A 77 -2.39 15.51 2.47
CA GLN A 77 -2.97 16.51 3.39
C GLN A 77 -4.05 15.88 4.27
N GLU A 78 -4.77 14.91 3.71
CA GLU A 78 -5.93 14.30 4.34
C GLU A 78 -5.67 12.89 4.87
N ALA A 79 -4.88 12.08 4.14
CA ALA A 79 -4.54 10.73 4.54
C ALA A 79 -3.46 10.72 5.63
N GLU A 80 -3.65 9.88 6.65
CA GLU A 80 -2.65 9.63 7.70
C GLU A 80 -1.69 8.49 7.33
N PHE A 81 -2.08 7.63 6.38
CA PHE A 81 -1.24 6.58 5.80
C PHE A 81 -1.65 6.30 4.34
N PHE A 82 -0.71 5.76 3.57
CA PHE A 82 -0.93 5.20 2.23
C PHE A 82 -0.71 3.69 2.24
N SER A 83 -1.60 2.95 1.58
CA SER A 83 -1.34 1.56 1.21
C SER A 83 -1.43 1.41 -0.29
N PHE A 84 -0.38 0.95 -0.96
CA PHE A 84 -0.43 0.73 -2.40
C PHE A 84 -1.21 -0.54 -2.73
N GLY A 85 -2.34 -0.37 -3.43
CA GLY A 85 -3.11 -1.45 -4.05
C GLY A 85 -2.54 -1.76 -5.42
N THR A 86 -1.42 -2.47 -5.44
CA THR A 86 -0.62 -2.60 -6.67
C THR A 86 -1.26 -3.45 -7.75
N ASN A 87 -2.23 -4.31 -7.41
CA ASN A 87 -2.98 -5.07 -8.42
C ASN A 87 -3.78 -4.11 -9.33
N ASP A 88 -4.59 -3.25 -8.73
CA ASP A 88 -5.40 -2.26 -9.45
C ASP A 88 -4.53 -1.13 -10.04
N LEU A 89 -3.46 -0.74 -9.34
CA LEU A 89 -2.50 0.23 -9.88
C LEU A 89 -1.80 -0.29 -11.14
N THR A 90 -1.36 -1.55 -11.15
CA THR A 90 -0.79 -2.19 -12.34
C THR A 90 -1.80 -2.22 -13.48
N GLN A 91 -3.03 -2.68 -13.20
CA GLN A 91 -4.10 -2.77 -14.19
C GLN A 91 -4.38 -1.42 -14.87
N THR A 92 -4.53 -0.37 -14.07
CA THR A 92 -4.86 0.98 -14.56
C THR A 92 -3.67 1.70 -15.19
N THR A 93 -2.44 1.42 -14.75
CA THR A 93 -1.21 2.00 -15.33
C THR A 93 -0.88 1.38 -16.68
N LEU A 94 -1.00 0.06 -16.80
CA LEU A 94 -0.65 -0.67 -18.03
C LEU A 94 -1.83 -0.79 -19.01
N GLY A 95 -3.05 -0.46 -18.58
CA GLY A 95 -4.26 -0.66 -19.37
C GLY A 95 -4.58 -2.15 -19.58
N LEU A 96 -4.22 -2.99 -18.59
CA LEU A 96 -4.37 -4.44 -18.66
C LEU A 96 -5.40 -4.91 -17.65
N SER A 97 -6.56 -5.36 -18.12
CA SER A 97 -7.50 -6.12 -17.29
C SER A 97 -6.82 -7.40 -16.81
N ARG A 98 -6.74 -7.61 -15.50
CA ARG A 98 -6.09 -8.79 -14.92
C ARG A 98 -6.74 -10.10 -15.39
N ASP A 99 -8.08 -10.11 -15.45
CA ASP A 99 -8.85 -11.28 -15.85
C ASP A 99 -8.64 -11.62 -17.34
N ASP A 100 -8.44 -10.60 -18.19
CA ASP A 100 -8.24 -10.79 -19.62
C ASP A 100 -6.77 -11.01 -20.00
N TYR A 101 -5.83 -10.45 -19.23
CA TYR A 101 -4.40 -10.59 -19.44
C TYR A 101 -3.95 -12.05 -19.49
N THR A 102 -4.56 -12.89 -18.65
CA THR A 102 -4.27 -14.34 -18.62
C THR A 102 -4.42 -15.02 -19.99
N LYS A 103 -5.30 -14.51 -20.86
CA LYS A 103 -5.59 -15.08 -22.20
C LYS A 103 -4.43 -14.91 -23.19
N PHE A 104 -3.57 -13.92 -22.98
CA PHE A 104 -2.44 -13.61 -23.88
C PHE A 104 -1.10 -13.40 -23.16
N SER A 105 -1.06 -13.60 -21.84
CA SER A 105 0.15 -13.49 -20.99
C SER A 105 1.33 -14.32 -21.52
N LYS A 106 1.09 -15.57 -21.92
CA LYS A 106 2.12 -16.45 -22.49
C LYS A 106 2.78 -15.88 -23.75
N ASP A 107 1.98 -15.27 -24.64
CA ASP A 107 2.52 -14.65 -25.85
C ASP A 107 3.44 -13.46 -25.50
N TYR A 108 3.12 -12.71 -24.44
CA TYR A 108 3.93 -11.61 -23.95
C TYR A 108 5.24 -12.09 -23.31
N GLU A 109 5.18 -13.19 -22.55
CA GLU A 109 6.35 -13.85 -21.95
C GLU A 109 7.30 -14.40 -23.02
N GLU A 110 6.77 -15.15 -24.01
CA GLU A 110 7.55 -15.72 -25.11
C GLU A 110 8.24 -14.64 -25.96
N LYS A 111 7.53 -13.53 -26.20
CA LYS A 111 8.07 -12.37 -26.93
C LYS A 111 8.93 -11.45 -26.06
N LYS A 112 9.05 -11.73 -24.75
CA LYS A 112 9.79 -10.91 -23.78
C LYS A 112 9.35 -9.44 -23.81
N ILE A 113 8.05 -9.19 -23.97
CA ILE A 113 7.47 -7.84 -23.93
C ILE A 113 7.61 -7.26 -22.52
N PHE A 114 7.32 -8.07 -21.51
CA PHE A 114 7.68 -7.79 -20.12
C PHE A 114 8.80 -8.71 -19.65
N LYS A 115 9.59 -8.23 -18.68
CA LYS A 115 10.66 -9.04 -18.06
C LYS A 115 10.10 -10.16 -17.18
N ALA A 116 8.92 -9.93 -16.60
CA ALA A 116 8.17 -10.85 -15.76
C ALA A 116 6.67 -10.50 -15.86
N ASP A 117 5.79 -11.39 -15.39
CA ASP A 117 4.37 -11.06 -15.23
C ASP A 117 4.20 -9.83 -14.32
N PRO A 118 3.66 -8.70 -14.83
CA PRO A 118 3.55 -7.46 -14.07
C PRO A 118 2.54 -7.53 -12.92
N PHE A 119 1.71 -8.58 -12.84
CA PHE A 119 0.82 -8.84 -11.70
C PHE A 119 1.46 -9.72 -10.62
N ALA A 120 2.59 -10.36 -10.93
CA ALA A 120 3.36 -11.15 -9.97
C ALA A 120 4.57 -10.37 -9.43
N VAL A 121 5.25 -9.61 -10.29
CA VAL A 121 6.44 -8.82 -9.99
C VAL A 121 6.18 -7.36 -10.37
N ILE A 122 6.48 -6.41 -9.47
CA ILE A 122 6.26 -4.99 -9.75
C ILE A 122 7.02 -4.58 -11.03
N ASP A 123 6.28 -4.03 -11.98
CA ASP A 123 6.86 -3.30 -13.11
C ASP A 123 7.56 -2.03 -12.58
N ARG A 124 8.88 -2.09 -12.43
CA ARG A 124 9.67 -0.95 -11.92
C ARG A 124 9.73 0.23 -12.91
N GLU A 125 9.51 0.00 -14.20
CA GLU A 125 9.72 1.01 -15.25
C GLU A 125 8.51 1.95 -15.44
N GLY A 126 7.31 1.46 -15.19
CA GLY A 126 6.05 2.21 -15.20
C GLY A 126 5.42 2.31 -13.81
N VAL A 127 4.86 1.22 -13.30
CA VAL A 127 4.12 1.19 -12.01
C VAL A 127 5.00 1.67 -10.85
N GLY A 128 6.24 1.19 -10.80
CA GLY A 128 7.23 1.57 -9.78
C GLY A 128 7.52 3.07 -9.77
N LYS A 129 7.50 3.76 -10.92
CA LYS A 129 7.68 5.22 -10.96
C LYS A 129 6.51 5.96 -10.34
N LEU A 130 5.28 5.49 -10.55
CA LEU A 130 4.10 6.06 -9.90
C LEU A 130 4.17 5.86 -8.38
N ILE A 131 4.56 4.66 -7.94
CA ILE A 131 4.75 4.37 -6.52
C ILE A 131 5.79 5.31 -5.92
N GLN A 132 7.00 5.36 -6.49
CA GLN A 132 8.09 6.20 -6.00
C GLN A 132 7.67 7.68 -5.92
N MET A 133 7.05 8.20 -6.98
CA MET A 133 6.55 9.57 -7.02
C MET A 133 5.54 9.84 -5.89
N ALA A 134 4.61 8.92 -5.66
CA ALA A 134 3.59 9.07 -4.63
C ALA A 134 4.18 9.03 -3.21
N VAL A 135 5.19 8.18 -2.96
CA VAL A 135 5.91 8.16 -1.67
C VAL A 135 6.63 9.48 -1.43
N GLU A 136 7.39 9.96 -2.41
CA GLU A 136 8.15 11.21 -2.31
C GLU A 136 7.23 12.42 -2.11
N GLN A 137 6.18 12.55 -2.92
CA GLN A 137 5.22 13.65 -2.82
C GLN A 137 4.40 13.59 -1.54
N GLY A 138 3.93 12.40 -1.15
CA GLY A 138 3.15 12.21 0.07
C GLY A 138 3.95 12.61 1.31
N ARG A 139 5.20 12.15 1.42
CA ARG A 139 6.08 12.50 2.54
C ARG A 139 6.57 13.94 2.51
N LYS A 140 6.63 14.57 1.34
CA LYS A 140 6.88 16.01 1.24
C LYS A 140 5.77 16.84 1.92
N THR A 141 4.52 16.40 1.80
CA THR A 141 3.38 17.04 2.47
C THR A 141 3.27 16.62 3.95
N ARG A 142 3.45 15.34 4.25
CA ARG A 142 3.34 14.77 5.60
C ARG A 142 4.59 13.94 5.91
N PRO A 143 5.61 14.53 6.56
CA PRO A 143 6.89 13.84 6.80
C PRO A 143 6.80 12.53 7.58
N ASP A 144 5.78 12.39 8.42
CA ASP A 144 5.48 11.19 9.21
C ASP A 144 4.42 10.28 8.57
N LEU A 145 4.14 10.46 7.26
CA LEU A 145 3.21 9.62 6.52
C LEU A 145 3.71 8.17 6.50
N GLU A 146 2.92 7.29 7.11
CA GLU A 146 3.13 5.85 7.03
C GLU A 146 2.74 5.35 5.63
N VAL A 147 3.61 4.58 5.02
CA VAL A 147 3.47 4.09 3.65
C VAL A 147 3.75 2.60 3.63
N GLY A 148 2.80 1.82 3.12
CA GLY A 148 3.05 0.42 2.81
C GLY A 148 2.39 -0.05 1.52
N ILE A 149 2.48 -1.34 1.29
CA ILE A 149 1.92 -2.02 0.10
C ILE A 149 1.10 -3.23 0.56
N CYS A 150 0.00 -3.49 -0.16
CA CYS A 150 -0.79 -4.69 0.01
C CYS A 150 -0.95 -5.44 -1.32
N GLY A 151 -1.20 -6.74 -1.23
CA GLY A 151 -1.48 -7.59 -2.38
C GLY A 151 -0.36 -8.57 -2.69
N GLU A 152 -0.31 -9.04 -3.94
CA GLU A 152 0.56 -10.16 -4.31
C GLU A 152 2.03 -9.77 -4.31
N HIS A 153 2.33 -8.56 -4.79
CA HIS A 153 3.66 -7.97 -4.79
C HIS A 153 4.28 -7.84 -3.38
N GLY A 154 3.47 -7.66 -2.34
CA GLY A 154 3.94 -7.54 -0.96
C GLY A 154 4.60 -8.82 -0.41
N GLY A 155 4.49 -9.95 -1.12
CA GLY A 155 5.14 -11.21 -0.78
C GLY A 155 6.08 -11.75 -1.86
N GLU A 156 6.40 -10.95 -2.89
CA GLU A 156 7.36 -11.31 -3.93
C GLU A 156 8.73 -10.67 -3.63
N PRO A 157 9.83 -11.44 -3.52
CA PRO A 157 11.10 -10.94 -2.99
C PRO A 157 11.66 -9.69 -3.66
N SER A 158 11.64 -9.62 -5.00
CA SER A 158 12.19 -8.47 -5.73
C SER A 158 11.31 -7.22 -5.59
N SER A 159 10.00 -7.40 -5.45
CA SER A 159 9.04 -6.33 -5.18
C SER A 159 9.20 -5.80 -3.74
N VAL A 160 9.42 -6.69 -2.76
CA VAL A 160 9.73 -6.32 -1.37
C VAL A 160 11.04 -5.53 -1.29
N GLU A 161 12.08 -5.97 -2.00
CA GLU A 161 13.35 -5.24 -2.11
C GLU A 161 13.14 -3.84 -2.70
N PHE A 162 12.35 -3.73 -3.78
CA PHE A 162 12.00 -2.42 -4.36
C PHE A 162 11.30 -1.52 -3.33
N CYS A 163 10.30 -2.03 -2.62
CA CYS A 163 9.56 -1.29 -1.58
C CYS A 163 10.49 -0.79 -0.47
N TYR A 164 11.43 -1.63 -0.03
CA TYR A 164 12.45 -1.26 0.95
C TYR A 164 13.36 -0.14 0.43
N ASN A 165 13.81 -0.22 -0.82
CA ASN A 165 14.72 0.75 -1.40
C ASN A 165 14.10 2.14 -1.57
N ILE A 166 12.81 2.21 -1.90
CA ILE A 166 12.07 3.48 -1.96
C ILE A 166 11.57 3.95 -0.57
N GLY A 167 11.88 3.19 0.48
CA GLY A 167 11.66 3.59 1.87
C GLY A 167 10.24 3.37 2.37
N MET A 168 9.48 2.40 1.87
CA MET A 168 8.21 2.02 2.50
C MET A 168 8.41 1.52 3.93
N ASP A 169 7.43 1.75 4.80
CA ASP A 169 7.44 1.37 6.22
C ASP A 169 7.07 -0.10 6.42
N TYR A 170 6.19 -0.65 5.57
CA TYR A 170 5.78 -2.05 5.65
C TYR A 170 5.40 -2.68 4.31
N VAL A 171 5.41 -4.01 4.28
CA VAL A 171 4.78 -4.84 3.23
C VAL A 171 3.72 -5.73 3.87
N SER A 172 2.57 -5.89 3.20
CA SER A 172 1.47 -6.74 3.65
C SER A 172 1.16 -7.81 2.60
N CYS A 173 1.14 -9.06 3.03
CA CYS A 173 0.96 -10.23 2.16
C CYS A 173 0.14 -11.33 2.86
N SER A 174 -0.23 -12.36 2.09
CA SER A 174 -0.96 -13.51 2.64
C SER A 174 -0.16 -14.21 3.75
N PRO A 175 -0.82 -14.85 4.74
CA PRO A 175 -0.15 -15.40 5.92
C PRO A 175 1.03 -16.33 5.60
N TYR A 176 0.90 -17.18 4.58
CA TYR A 176 1.94 -18.13 4.15
C TYR A 176 3.15 -17.47 3.48
N ARG A 177 2.99 -16.24 2.95
CA ARG A 177 4.07 -15.45 2.34
C ARG A 177 4.82 -14.58 3.35
N VAL A 178 4.31 -14.44 4.58
CA VAL A 178 4.97 -13.64 5.64
C VAL A 178 6.43 -14.05 5.87
N PRO A 179 6.80 -15.34 5.96
CA PRO A 179 8.21 -15.73 6.12
C PRO A 179 9.10 -15.29 4.94
N ILE A 180 8.56 -15.35 3.71
CA ILE A 180 9.27 -14.94 2.49
C ILE A 180 9.49 -13.44 2.50
N ALA A 181 8.44 -12.65 2.79
CA ALA A 181 8.53 -11.19 2.86
C ALA A 181 9.53 -10.74 3.94
N ARG A 182 9.54 -11.40 5.11
CA ARG A 182 10.52 -11.12 6.18
C ARG A 182 11.95 -11.40 5.74
N LEU A 183 12.20 -12.53 5.08
CA LEU A 183 13.53 -12.88 4.58
C LEU A 183 13.99 -11.89 3.51
N ALA A 184 13.13 -11.57 2.54
CA ALA A 184 13.44 -10.62 1.47
C ALA A 184 13.72 -9.21 2.01
N ALA A 185 12.94 -8.72 2.97
CA ALA A 185 13.17 -7.43 3.61
C ALA A 185 14.52 -7.40 4.37
N ALA A 186 14.87 -8.48 5.07
CA ALA A 186 16.17 -8.58 5.74
C ALA A 186 17.34 -8.59 4.74
N GLN A 187 17.21 -9.34 3.64
CA GLN A 187 18.20 -9.35 2.57
C GLN A 187 18.38 -7.97 1.94
N ALA A 188 17.28 -7.25 1.67
CA ALA A 188 17.31 -5.89 1.14
C ALA A 188 18.02 -4.91 2.10
N ALA A 189 17.76 -5.02 3.41
CA ALA A 189 18.43 -4.22 4.42
C ALA A 189 19.96 -4.46 4.45
N ILE A 190 20.38 -5.74 4.47
CA ILE A 190 21.80 -6.11 4.46
C ILE A 190 22.49 -5.64 3.17
N ALA A 191 21.83 -5.80 2.01
CA ALA A 191 22.37 -5.36 0.72
C ALA A 191 22.57 -3.84 0.66
N LYS A 192 21.66 -3.07 1.26
CA LYS A 192 21.75 -1.60 1.35
C LYS A 192 22.88 -1.14 2.26
N GLU A 193 23.07 -1.78 3.41
CA GLU A 193 24.15 -1.46 4.35
C GLU A 193 25.54 -1.82 3.81
N SER A 194 25.65 -2.93 3.08
CA SER A 194 26.91 -3.41 2.50
C SER A 194 27.32 -2.72 1.20
N GLY A 195 26.49 -1.84 0.64
CA GLY A 195 26.72 -1.21 -0.67
C GLY A 195 26.63 -2.18 -1.85
N LEU A 196 26.10 -3.40 -1.64
CA LEU A 196 25.96 -4.47 -2.63
C LEU A 196 24.72 -4.32 -3.54
N ALA A 197 23.97 -3.22 -3.43
CA ALA A 197 22.70 -2.98 -4.10
C ALA A 197 22.74 -2.94 -5.66
N GLY A 198 23.86 -3.30 -6.29
CA GLY A 198 24.05 -3.34 -7.74
C GLY A 198 24.12 -4.72 -8.39
N GLU A 199 24.18 -5.84 -7.65
CA GLU A 199 24.57 -7.15 -8.24
C GLU A 199 23.64 -8.35 -7.94
N THR A 200 22.37 -8.17 -7.59
CA THR A 200 21.43 -9.30 -7.35
C THR A 200 20.73 -9.82 -8.62
N SER A 201 21.29 -9.60 -9.82
CA SER A 201 20.79 -10.21 -11.07
C SER A 201 21.45 -11.55 -11.41
N ARG A 202 22.18 -12.20 -10.50
CA ARG A 202 22.74 -13.53 -10.77
C ARG A 202 22.13 -14.59 -9.87
N THR A 203 21.55 -15.57 -10.56
CA THR A 203 21.19 -16.95 -10.18
C THR A 203 19.95 -17.14 -9.30
N ALA A 204 18.83 -17.51 -9.94
CA ALA A 204 18.40 -18.91 -10.12
C ALA A 204 17.51 -19.03 -11.36
#